data_AF-A0A4R1PWR7-F1
#
_entry.id   AF-A0A4R1PWR7-F1
#
_cell.length_a   1.000
_cell.length_b   1.000
_cell.length_c   1.000
_cell.angle_alpha   90.00
_cell.angle_beta   90.00
_cell.angle_gamma   90.00
#
_symmetry.space_group_name_H-M   'P 1'
#
loop_
_entity.id
_entity.type
_entity.pdbx_description
1 polymer ?
#
loop_
_entity_poly.entity_id
_entity_poly.type
_entity_poly.pdbx_seq_one_letter_code
_entity_poly.pdbx_strand_id
1 'polypeptide(L)'
;MDFTPIIAQVLKVAIWLVPLMFLLGLLKSPWAKGHIGELLVRLFAHWQLDKQTYRRLHNVTLPTPDGTTQIDHVFLSRFGIFVLETKNMGGWIFGGEHQAQWTQKFYKKSFKFQNPLRQNYKHLKALEATLGIAPEHLHSVITFVGGSTFKTEMPVNVTEGAGFIRYIKSFRQPVFSEAEVYALLRALQESRWAPTLATHREHVQNLKRRSDPTAERKCPKCGSLLVIRTVKSGAKAGQQFWGCSGFPKCRTVQSL
;
A
#
# COMPACT_ATOMS: atom_id res chain seq x y z
N MET A 1 35.94 -16.36 -47.50
CA MET A 1 34.72 -15.55 -47.57
C MET A 1 34.80 -14.49 -46.50
N ASP A 2 34.63 -13.22 -46.86
CA ASP A 2 34.68 -12.10 -45.92
C ASP A 2 33.27 -11.83 -45.37
N PHE A 3 33.10 -12.04 -44.07
CA PHE A 3 31.83 -11.87 -43.36
C PHE A 3 31.72 -10.53 -42.66
N THR A 4 32.76 -9.69 -42.71
CA THR A 4 32.82 -8.37 -42.08
C THR A 4 31.61 -7.47 -42.38
N PRO A 5 31.09 -7.35 -43.62
CA PRO A 5 29.93 -6.51 -43.89
C PRO A 5 28.63 -7.03 -43.24
N ILE A 6 28.47 -8.35 -43.18
CA ILE A 6 27.31 -8.99 -42.53
C ILE A 6 27.38 -8.77 -41.02
N ILE A 7 28.56 -8.95 -40.42
CA ILE A 7 28.80 -8.71 -38.98
C ILE A 7 28.54 -7.24 -38.61
N ALA A 8 28.99 -6.29 -39.43
CA ALA A 8 28.77 -4.86 -39.22
C ALA A 8 27.28 -4.47 -39.30
N GLN A 9 26.52 -5.07 -40.22
CA GLN A 9 25.07 -4.88 -40.34
C GLN A 9 24.33 -5.37 -39.08
N VAL A 10 24.68 -6.57 -38.60
CA VAL A 10 24.10 -7.17 -37.39
C VAL A 10 24.42 -6.33 -36.14
N LEU A 11 25.67 -5.85 -36.00
CA LEU A 11 26.08 -4.96 -34.90
C LEU A 11 25.29 -3.66 -34.88
N LYS A 12 25.04 -3.03 -36.03
CA LYS A 12 24.21 -1.81 -36.12
C LYS A 12 22.79 -2.05 -35.62
N VAL A 13 22.16 -3.17 -35.97
CA VAL A 13 20.82 -3.52 -35.47
C VAL A 13 20.86 -3.83 -33.97
N ALA A 14 21.87 -4.58 -33.51
CA ALA A 14 22.02 -4.93 -32.10
C ALA A 14 22.19 -3.69 -31.20
N ILE A 15 22.91 -2.65 -31.66
CA ILE A 15 23.09 -1.39 -30.92
C ILE A 15 21.75 -0.69 -30.69
N TRP A 16 20.82 -0.70 -31.65
CA TRP A 16 19.47 -0.14 -31.45
C TRP A 16 18.60 -0.96 -30.49
N LEU A 17 18.90 -2.25 -30.31
CA LEU A 17 18.22 -3.09 -29.32
C LEU A 17 18.71 -2.83 -27.89
N VAL A 18 19.91 -2.26 -27.69
CA VAL A 18 20.46 -2.00 -26.35
C VAL A 18 19.63 -0.98 -25.57
N PRO A 19 19.26 0.21 -26.10
CA PRO A 19 18.35 1.14 -25.44
C PRO A 19 16.97 0.52 -25.17
N LEU A 20 16.46 -0.31 -26.08
CA LEU A 20 15.18 -1.00 -25.91
C LEU A 20 15.26 -2.04 -24.78
N MET A 21 16.33 -2.84 -24.71
CA MET A 21 16.56 -3.79 -23.62
C MET A 21 16.75 -3.06 -22.28
N PHE A 22 17.43 -1.90 -22.28
CA PHE A 22 17.58 -1.07 -21.09
C PHE A 22 16.24 -0.51 -20.62
N LEU A 23 15.41 0.02 -21.54
CA LEU A 23 14.06 0.48 -21.27
C LEU A 23 13.16 -0.65 -20.74
N LEU A 24 13.19 -1.82 -21.37
CA LEU A 24 12.48 -3.02 -20.92
C LEU A 24 12.98 -3.49 -19.54
N GLY A 25 14.27 -3.33 -19.26
CA GLY A 25 14.87 -3.59 -17.95
C GLY A 25 14.36 -2.63 -16.87
N LEU A 26 14.28 -1.33 -17.17
CA LEU A 26 13.74 -0.31 -16.27
C LEU A 26 12.27 -0.57 -15.93
N LEU A 27 11.46 -0.99 -16.92
CA LEU A 27 10.05 -1.36 -16.72
C LEU A 27 9.87 -2.60 -15.82
N LYS A 28 10.89 -3.47 -15.73
CA LYS A 28 10.87 -4.66 -14.84
C LYS A 28 11.25 -4.36 -13.39
N SER A 29 11.70 -3.14 -13.09
CA SER A 29 12.06 -2.75 -11.72
C SER A 29 10.86 -2.83 -10.77
N PRO A 30 11.05 -3.18 -9.47
CA PRO A 30 9.96 -3.19 -8.49
C PRO A 30 9.22 -1.86 -8.38
N TRP A 31 9.96 -0.76 -8.51
CA TRP A 31 9.41 0.60 -8.52
C TRP A 31 8.50 0.83 -9.73
N ALA A 32 8.95 0.51 -10.95
CA ALA A 32 8.14 0.66 -12.16
C ALA A 32 6.88 -0.22 -12.10
N LYS A 33 7.00 -1.45 -11.57
CA LYS A 33 5.84 -2.33 -11.35
C LYS A 33 4.81 -1.70 -10.41
N GLY A 34 5.24 -1.07 -9.31
CA GLY A 34 4.32 -0.34 -8.42
C GLY A 34 3.49 0.70 -9.19
N HIS A 35 4.17 1.61 -9.89
CA HIS A 35 3.53 2.68 -10.66
C HIS A 35 2.61 2.18 -11.77
N ILE A 36 3.00 1.11 -12.49
CA ILE A 36 2.14 0.50 -13.52
C ILE A 36 0.84 0.00 -12.89
N GLY A 37 0.90 -0.63 -11.73
CA GLY A 37 -0.29 -1.12 -11.04
C GLY A 37 -1.23 0.01 -10.63
N GLU A 38 -0.70 1.03 -9.97
CA GLU A 38 -1.47 2.22 -9.57
C GLU A 38 -2.09 2.92 -10.78
N LEU A 39 -1.36 3.02 -11.90
CA LEU A 39 -1.86 3.60 -13.14
C LEU A 39 -3.04 2.79 -13.72
N LEU A 40 -2.94 1.46 -13.75
CA LEU A 40 -4.04 0.60 -14.22
C LEU A 40 -5.31 0.79 -13.37
N VAL A 41 -5.16 0.84 -12.03
CA VAL A 41 -6.28 1.11 -11.11
C VAL A 41 -6.90 2.48 -11.39
N ARG A 42 -6.07 3.53 -11.59
CA ARG A 42 -6.55 4.87 -11.96
C ARG A 42 -7.36 4.84 -13.25
N LEU A 43 -6.91 4.13 -14.28
CA LEU A 43 -7.60 4.00 -15.56
C LEU A 43 -8.95 3.29 -15.41
N PHE A 44 -8.98 2.12 -14.74
CA PHE A 44 -10.24 1.39 -14.51
C PHE A 44 -11.23 2.20 -13.69
N ALA A 45 -10.76 2.85 -12.62
CA ALA A 45 -11.60 3.73 -11.81
C ALA A 45 -12.07 4.95 -12.60
N HIS A 46 -11.24 5.49 -13.50
CA HIS A 46 -11.63 6.62 -14.34
C HIS A 46 -12.83 6.29 -15.23
N TRP A 47 -12.82 5.10 -15.85
CA TRP A 47 -13.86 4.67 -16.77
C TRP A 47 -15.13 4.16 -16.09
N GLN A 48 -15.03 3.55 -14.90
CA GLN A 48 -16.17 2.88 -14.30
C GLN A 48 -16.72 3.53 -13.03
N LEU A 49 -15.95 4.38 -12.33
CA LEU A 49 -16.44 5.15 -11.18
C LEU A 49 -16.67 6.60 -11.62
N ASP A 50 -17.94 6.97 -11.72
CA ASP A 50 -18.35 8.33 -12.06
C ASP A 50 -17.73 9.35 -11.09
N LYS A 51 -17.15 10.42 -11.64
CA LYS A 51 -16.40 11.43 -10.87
C LYS A 51 -17.31 12.28 -9.97
N GLN A 52 -18.59 12.40 -10.33
CA GLN A 52 -19.60 13.14 -9.56
C GLN A 52 -20.19 12.29 -8.42
N THR A 53 -20.03 10.97 -8.47
CA THR A 53 -20.42 10.07 -7.38
C THR A 53 -19.23 9.71 -6.49
N TYR A 54 -18.06 9.47 -7.09
CA TYR A 54 -16.84 9.04 -6.42
C TYR A 54 -15.74 10.09 -6.65
N ARG A 55 -15.51 10.97 -5.68
CA ARG A 55 -14.39 11.92 -5.67
C ARG A 55 -13.10 11.14 -5.43
N ARG A 56 -12.13 11.30 -6.33
CA ARG A 56 -10.91 10.48 -6.38
C ARG A 56 -9.73 11.28 -5.87
N LEU A 57 -9.00 10.73 -4.92
CA LEU A 57 -7.68 11.19 -4.53
C LEU A 57 -6.69 10.04 -4.64
N HIS A 58 -5.50 10.33 -5.14
CA HIS A 58 -4.45 9.35 -5.32
C HIS A 58 -3.17 9.81 -4.65
N ASN A 59 -2.37 8.84 -4.21
CA ASN A 59 -1.06 9.01 -3.57
C ASN A 59 -1.18 10.00 -2.41
N VAL A 60 -2.14 9.71 -1.50
CA VAL A 60 -2.46 10.56 -0.36
C VAL A 60 -1.48 10.23 0.77
N THR A 61 -0.56 11.14 1.06
CA THR A 61 0.37 10.99 2.17
C THR A 61 -0.15 11.74 3.39
N LEU A 62 -0.40 11.01 4.48
CA LEU A 62 -0.90 11.55 5.74
C LEU A 62 0.18 11.43 6.83
N PRO A 63 0.30 12.45 7.71
CA PRO A 63 1.11 12.33 8.91
C PRO A 63 0.47 11.31 9.87
N THR A 64 1.32 10.62 10.63
CA THR A 64 0.93 9.69 11.69
C THR A 64 1.86 9.91 12.89
N PRO A 65 1.50 9.49 14.11
CA PRO A 65 2.36 9.65 15.28
C PRO A 65 3.77 9.08 15.10
N ASP A 66 3.90 8.04 14.29
CA ASP A 66 5.17 7.31 14.05
C ASP A 66 5.84 7.69 12.71
N GLY A 67 5.41 8.77 12.03
CA GLY A 67 5.94 9.19 10.73
C GLY A 67 4.84 9.51 9.72
N THR A 68 4.80 8.81 8.59
CA THR A 68 3.78 9.02 7.54
C THR A 68 3.20 7.70 7.05
N THR A 69 2.02 7.79 6.44
CA THR A 69 1.43 6.69 5.67
C THR A 69 0.99 7.19 4.32
N GLN A 70 1.30 6.44 3.26
CA GLN A 70 0.86 6.74 1.91
C GLN A 70 -0.28 5.80 1.55
N ILE A 71 -1.39 6.35 1.06
CA ILE A 71 -2.55 5.63 0.59
C ILE A 71 -2.60 5.76 -0.93
N ASP A 72 -2.64 4.63 -1.65
CA ASP A 72 -2.59 4.63 -3.12
C ASP A 72 -3.81 5.35 -3.71
N HIS A 73 -5.01 4.98 -3.27
CA HIS A 73 -6.25 5.58 -3.75
C HIS A 73 -7.29 5.72 -2.63
N VAL A 74 -7.94 6.89 -2.58
CA VAL A 74 -9.11 7.16 -1.73
C VAL A 74 -10.26 7.60 -2.63
N PHE A 75 -11.40 6.93 -2.48
CA PHE A 75 -12.65 7.28 -3.16
C PHE A 75 -13.67 7.76 -2.11
N LEU A 76 -14.02 9.04 -2.14
CA LEU A 76 -15.06 9.60 -1.30
C LEU A 76 -16.38 9.63 -2.07
N SER A 77 -17.44 9.11 -1.47
CA SER A 77 -18.77 9.08 -2.07
C SER A 77 -19.84 9.23 -1.01
N ARG A 78 -21.09 9.42 -1.44
CA ARG A 78 -22.24 9.38 -0.53
C ARG A 78 -22.45 8.03 0.15
N PHE A 79 -21.87 6.95 -0.37
CA PHE A 79 -22.04 5.59 0.13
C PHE A 79 -20.92 5.16 1.10
N GLY A 80 -19.95 6.03 1.36
CA GLY A 80 -18.79 5.73 2.19
C GLY A 80 -17.48 6.20 1.57
N ILE A 81 -16.40 6.00 2.32
CA ILE A 81 -15.03 6.28 1.90
C ILE A 81 -14.28 4.97 1.71
N PHE A 82 -13.81 4.74 0.49
CA PHE A 82 -13.11 3.53 0.10
C PHE A 82 -11.61 3.78 0.04
N VAL A 83 -10.86 3.07 0.88
CA VAL A 83 -9.40 3.15 0.96
C VAL A 83 -8.85 1.94 0.22
N LEU A 84 -8.26 2.18 -0.96
CA LEU A 84 -7.83 1.13 -1.86
C LEU A 84 -6.30 1.02 -1.88
N GLU A 85 -5.83 -0.20 -1.58
CA GLU A 85 -4.43 -0.63 -1.66
C GLU A 85 -4.20 -1.44 -2.95
N THR A 86 -3.17 -1.08 -3.71
CA THR A 86 -2.84 -1.71 -4.99
C THR A 86 -1.65 -2.65 -4.86
N LYS A 87 -1.83 -3.92 -5.23
CA LYS A 87 -0.76 -4.91 -5.33
C LYS A 87 -0.52 -5.30 -6.78
N ASN A 88 0.57 -4.81 -7.37
CA ASN A 88 1.00 -5.27 -8.69
C ASN A 88 1.93 -6.49 -8.60
N MET A 89 1.35 -7.66 -8.36
CA MET A 89 2.10 -8.90 -8.26
C MET A 89 1.36 -10.06 -8.92
N GLY A 90 2.12 -10.95 -9.57
CA GLY A 90 1.61 -12.15 -10.21
C GLY A 90 1.90 -13.43 -9.44
N GLY A 91 1.59 -14.58 -10.03
CA GLY A 91 1.83 -15.89 -9.43
C GLY A 91 0.80 -16.28 -8.38
N TRP A 92 1.09 -17.32 -7.61
CA TRP A 92 0.14 -17.84 -6.62
C TRP A 92 0.25 -17.10 -5.31
N ILE A 93 -0.89 -16.66 -4.78
CA ILE A 93 -0.97 -15.91 -3.53
C ILE A 93 -1.67 -16.77 -2.47
N PHE A 94 -1.00 -16.92 -1.33
CA PHE A 94 -1.47 -17.66 -0.16
C PHE A 94 -1.52 -16.71 1.03
N GLY A 95 -2.64 -16.67 1.73
CA GLY A 95 -2.82 -15.79 2.87
C GLY A 95 -4.21 -15.85 3.46
N GLY A 96 -4.33 -15.56 4.75
CA GLY A 96 -5.61 -15.37 5.43
C GLY A 96 -5.69 -14.01 6.10
N GLU A 97 -6.91 -13.55 6.39
CA GLU A 97 -7.19 -12.24 6.97
C GLU A 97 -6.38 -11.95 8.24
N HIS A 98 -6.32 -12.91 9.16
CA HIS A 98 -5.67 -12.72 10.46
C HIS A 98 -4.14 -12.91 10.44
N GLN A 99 -3.57 -13.37 9.34
CA GLN A 99 -2.12 -13.61 9.23
C GLN A 99 -1.35 -12.30 9.11
N ALA A 100 -0.18 -12.21 9.76
CA ALA A 100 0.65 -11.00 9.69
C ALA A 100 1.31 -10.81 8.31
N GLN A 101 1.66 -11.93 7.67
CA GLN A 101 2.35 -11.99 6.38
C GLN A 101 1.63 -12.97 5.48
N TRP A 102 1.58 -12.66 4.19
CA TRP A 102 1.14 -13.54 3.12
C TRP A 102 2.34 -14.04 2.33
N THR A 103 2.10 -15.01 1.45
CA THR A 103 3.14 -15.67 0.67
C THR A 103 2.79 -15.64 -0.82
N GLN A 104 3.72 -15.15 -1.62
CA GLN A 104 3.70 -15.23 -3.07
C GLN A 104 4.60 -16.39 -3.52
N LYS A 105 4.11 -17.23 -4.43
CA LYS A 105 4.86 -18.37 -4.95
C LYS A 105 4.93 -18.34 -6.48
N PHE A 106 6.15 -18.51 -7.00
CA PHE A 106 6.45 -18.75 -8.41
C PHE A 106 7.14 -20.09 -8.53
N TYR A 107 6.41 -21.14 -8.93
CA TYR A 107 6.94 -22.51 -9.02
C TYR A 107 7.69 -22.93 -7.74
N LYS A 108 9.03 -23.00 -7.78
CA LYS A 108 9.90 -23.39 -6.66
C LYS A 108 10.28 -22.23 -5.73
N LYS A 109 10.07 -20.97 -6.12
CA LYS A 109 10.43 -19.79 -5.32
C LYS A 109 9.24 -19.27 -4.51
N SER A 110 9.49 -18.88 -3.26
CA SER A 110 8.49 -18.38 -2.32
C SER A 110 8.98 -17.10 -1.68
N PHE A 111 8.12 -16.10 -1.59
CA PHE A 111 8.41 -14.77 -1.05
C PHE A 111 7.32 -14.38 -0.06
N LYS A 112 7.70 -14.04 1.17
CA LYS A 112 6.76 -13.49 2.15
C LYS A 112 6.63 -11.98 1.96
N PHE A 113 5.43 -11.47 2.18
CA PHE A 113 5.15 -10.04 2.16
C PHE A 113 4.09 -9.68 3.20
N GLN A 114 4.03 -8.41 3.59
CA GLN A 114 3.07 -7.95 4.57
C GLN A 114 1.64 -8.17 4.07
N ASN A 115 0.77 -8.69 4.94
CA ASN A 115 -0.65 -8.82 4.63
C ASN A 115 -1.24 -7.44 4.25
N PRO A 116 -1.78 -7.29 3.02
CA PRO A 116 -2.27 -6.01 2.53
C PRO A 116 -3.47 -5.49 3.32
N LEU A 117 -4.31 -6.36 3.89
CA LEU A 117 -5.42 -5.95 4.77
C LEU A 117 -4.92 -5.24 6.02
N ARG A 118 -3.82 -5.74 6.61
CA ARG A 118 -3.20 -5.13 7.80
C ARG A 118 -2.47 -3.83 7.46
N GLN A 119 -1.89 -3.74 6.26
CA GLN A 119 -1.33 -2.50 5.76
C GLN A 119 -2.45 -1.46 5.60
N ASN A 120 -3.52 -1.82 4.89
CA ASN A 120 -4.64 -0.93 4.63
C ASN A 120 -5.38 -0.53 5.91
N TYR A 121 -5.48 -1.40 6.92
CA TYR A 121 -6.01 -1.02 8.23
C TYR A 121 -5.29 0.20 8.85
N LYS A 122 -3.96 0.31 8.67
CA LYS A 122 -3.21 1.50 9.12
C LYS A 122 -3.60 2.75 8.34
N HIS A 123 -3.87 2.61 7.03
CA HIS A 123 -4.37 3.69 6.18
C HIS A 123 -5.76 4.15 6.65
N LEU A 124 -6.67 3.21 6.92
CA LEU A 124 -7.99 3.52 7.50
C LEU A 124 -7.85 4.27 8.82
N LYS A 125 -7.00 3.81 9.74
CA LYS A 125 -6.81 4.49 11.03
C LYS A 125 -6.20 5.88 10.91
N ALA A 126 -5.29 6.11 9.96
CA ALA A 126 -4.78 7.45 9.69
C ALA A 126 -5.88 8.37 9.14
N LEU A 127 -6.72 7.84 8.25
CA LEU A 127 -7.82 8.60 7.64
C LEU A 127 -8.94 8.90 8.66
N GLU A 128 -9.28 7.94 9.51
CA GLU A 128 -10.19 8.08 10.65
C GLU A 128 -9.73 9.21 11.58
N ALA A 129 -8.45 9.19 11.98
CA ALA A 129 -7.88 10.23 12.85
C ALA A 129 -7.82 11.61 12.17
N THR A 130 -7.61 11.65 10.85
CA THR A 130 -7.52 12.89 10.08
C THR A 130 -8.89 13.53 9.85
N LEU A 131 -9.91 12.73 9.56
CA LEU A 131 -11.24 13.22 9.18
C LEU A 131 -12.27 13.19 10.31
N GLY A 132 -11.97 12.54 11.44
CA GLY A 132 -12.89 12.44 12.58
C GLY A 132 -14.17 11.65 12.24
N ILE A 133 -14.07 10.70 11.31
CA ILE A 133 -15.21 9.91 10.82
C ILE A 133 -15.33 8.57 11.54
N ALA A 134 -16.55 8.06 11.61
CA ALA A 134 -16.82 6.77 12.22
C ALA A 134 -16.27 5.61 11.34
N PRO A 135 -15.67 4.56 11.93
CA PRO A 135 -15.02 3.48 11.20
C PRO A 135 -15.96 2.66 10.30
N GLU A 136 -17.26 2.63 10.59
CA GLU A 136 -18.29 1.99 9.78
C GLU A 136 -18.46 2.61 8.38
N HIS A 137 -18.03 3.86 8.19
CA HIS A 137 -18.06 4.56 6.90
C HIS A 137 -16.74 4.42 6.12
N LEU A 138 -15.74 3.76 6.70
CA LEU A 138 -14.44 3.48 6.10
C LEU A 138 -14.39 2.04 5.60
N HIS A 139 -14.21 1.88 4.29
CA HIS A 139 -14.19 0.57 3.64
C HIS A 139 -12.80 0.25 3.10
N SER A 140 -12.17 -0.79 3.65
CA SER A 140 -10.90 -1.33 3.16
C SER A 140 -11.12 -2.06 1.84
N VAL A 141 -10.34 -1.75 0.82
CA VAL A 141 -10.36 -2.40 -0.50
C VAL A 141 -8.93 -2.79 -0.89
N ILE A 142 -8.72 -4.04 -1.29
CA ILE A 142 -7.43 -4.50 -1.82
C ILE A 142 -7.65 -4.97 -3.25
N THR A 143 -6.77 -4.56 -4.17
CA THR A 143 -6.78 -5.07 -5.54
C THR A 143 -5.43 -5.59 -5.98
N PHE A 144 -5.43 -6.77 -6.61
CA PHE A 144 -4.26 -7.37 -7.25
C PHE A 144 -4.37 -7.22 -8.76
N VAL A 145 -3.46 -6.46 -9.37
CA VAL A 145 -3.48 -6.12 -10.81
C VAL A 145 -2.35 -6.75 -11.63
N GLY A 146 -1.54 -7.60 -11.00
CA GLY A 146 -0.34 -8.20 -11.62
C GLY A 146 -0.50 -9.61 -12.21
N GLY A 147 -1.74 -10.08 -12.41
CA GLY A 147 -2.02 -11.45 -12.88
C GLY A 147 -1.72 -12.50 -11.81
N SER A 148 -2.16 -12.26 -10.58
CA SER A 148 -2.11 -13.24 -9.50
C SER A 148 -3.15 -14.34 -9.68
N THR A 149 -3.07 -15.36 -8.84
CA THR A 149 -4.19 -16.26 -8.57
C THR A 149 -4.21 -16.57 -7.09
N PHE A 150 -5.34 -16.32 -6.43
CA PHE A 150 -5.51 -16.69 -5.02
C PHE A 150 -5.62 -18.21 -4.89
N LYS A 151 -4.85 -18.78 -3.96
CA LYS A 151 -4.84 -20.22 -3.63
C LYS A 151 -5.42 -20.51 -2.24
N THR A 152 -5.91 -19.48 -1.57
CA THR A 152 -6.66 -19.54 -0.32
C THR A 152 -7.90 -18.68 -0.45
N GLU A 153 -8.90 -18.93 0.38
CA GLU A 153 -10.10 -18.09 0.43
C GLU A 153 -9.74 -16.65 0.76
N MET A 154 -10.31 -15.72 0.01
CA MET A 154 -10.08 -14.29 0.17
C MET A 154 -11.37 -13.62 0.63
N PRO A 155 -11.28 -12.68 1.60
CA PRO A 155 -12.39 -11.80 1.92
C PRO A 155 -12.90 -11.06 0.68
N VAL A 156 -14.20 -10.75 0.64
CA VAL A 156 -14.87 -10.12 -0.52
C VAL A 156 -14.27 -8.78 -0.95
N ASN A 157 -13.57 -8.10 -0.04
CA ASN A 157 -12.89 -6.83 -0.29
C ASN A 157 -11.45 -6.98 -0.81
N VAL A 158 -10.97 -8.21 -1.01
CA VAL A 158 -9.72 -8.53 -1.69
C VAL A 158 -10.06 -9.06 -3.08
N THR A 159 -9.65 -8.32 -4.10
CA THR A 159 -10.12 -8.51 -5.47
C THR A 159 -8.96 -8.65 -6.47
N GLU A 160 -9.25 -9.18 -7.65
CA GLU A 160 -8.31 -9.25 -8.78
C GLU A 160 -8.75 -8.31 -9.91
N GLY A 161 -7.79 -7.68 -10.58
CA GLY A 161 -8.02 -6.78 -11.70
C GLY A 161 -8.97 -5.62 -11.35
N ALA A 162 -10.07 -5.50 -12.09
CA ALA A 162 -11.10 -4.49 -11.89
C ALA A 162 -12.19 -4.90 -10.87
N GLY A 163 -12.04 -6.04 -10.17
CA GLY A 163 -13.05 -6.55 -9.23
C GLY A 163 -13.40 -5.58 -8.10
N PHE A 164 -12.45 -4.71 -7.71
CA PHE A 164 -12.67 -3.64 -6.73
C PHE A 164 -13.81 -2.69 -7.12
N ILE A 165 -14.06 -2.48 -8.41
CA ILE A 165 -15.15 -1.62 -8.88
C ILE A 165 -16.50 -2.20 -8.48
N ARG A 166 -16.69 -3.51 -8.68
CA ARG A 166 -17.90 -4.21 -8.29
C ARG A 166 -18.12 -4.14 -6.78
N TYR A 167 -17.03 -4.31 -6.01
CA TYR A 167 -17.08 -4.18 -4.55
C TYR A 167 -17.45 -2.76 -4.11
N ILE A 168 -16.83 -1.71 -4.66
CA ILE A 168 -17.18 -0.32 -4.32
C ILE A 168 -18.64 -0.01 -4.67
N LYS A 169 -19.13 -0.49 -5.83
CA LYS A 169 -20.52 -0.28 -6.29
C LYS A 169 -21.56 -1.13 -5.56
N SER A 170 -21.17 -2.11 -4.74
CA SER A 170 -22.15 -2.87 -3.96
C SER A 170 -22.73 -2.07 -2.80
N PHE A 171 -22.05 -0.98 -2.39
CA PHE A 171 -22.54 -0.05 -1.37
C PHE A 171 -23.52 0.92 -2.01
N ARG A 172 -24.78 0.87 -1.56
CA ARG A 172 -25.90 1.66 -2.13
C ARG A 172 -26.61 2.54 -1.10
N GLN A 173 -26.41 2.28 0.18
CA GLN A 173 -27.03 3.08 1.24
C GLN A 173 -26.27 4.40 1.40
N PRO A 174 -26.92 5.56 1.21
CA PRO A 174 -26.29 6.83 1.47
C PRO A 174 -26.00 6.98 2.96
N VAL A 175 -24.76 7.31 3.30
CA VAL A 175 -24.29 7.65 4.65
C VAL A 175 -23.76 9.07 4.74
N PHE A 176 -23.55 9.73 3.59
CA PHE A 176 -23.18 11.15 3.51
C PHE A 176 -24.07 11.91 2.49
N SER A 177 -24.30 13.18 2.77
CA SER A 177 -24.79 14.19 1.84
C SER A 177 -23.68 14.67 0.91
N GLU A 178 -24.04 15.33 -0.20
CA GLU A 178 -23.03 15.94 -1.11
C GLU A 178 -22.19 17.02 -0.40
N ALA A 179 -22.79 17.78 0.53
CA ALA A 179 -22.09 18.79 1.31
C ALA A 179 -21.04 18.16 2.23
N GLU A 180 -21.36 17.04 2.89
CA GLU A 180 -20.42 16.29 3.71
C GLU A 180 -19.30 15.69 2.86
N VAL A 181 -19.60 15.10 1.69
CA VAL A 181 -18.58 14.59 0.77
C VAL A 181 -17.62 15.72 0.35
N TYR A 182 -18.14 16.91 0.07
CA TYR A 182 -17.32 18.07 -0.27
C TYR A 182 -16.44 18.52 0.92
N ALA A 183 -17.00 18.59 2.13
CA ALA A 183 -16.26 18.94 3.33
C ALA A 183 -15.13 17.93 3.63
N LEU A 184 -15.41 16.64 3.52
CA LEU A 184 -14.42 15.57 3.69
C LEU A 184 -13.31 15.64 2.63
N LEU A 185 -13.67 15.92 1.38
CA LEU A 185 -12.69 16.11 0.31
C LEU A 185 -11.76 17.29 0.61
N ARG A 186 -12.32 18.43 1.04
CA ARG A 186 -11.54 19.63 1.41
C ARG A 186 -10.62 19.36 2.59
N ALA A 187 -11.14 18.78 3.68
CA ALA A 187 -10.37 18.43 4.86
C ALA A 187 -9.20 17.49 4.52
N LEU A 188 -9.44 16.49 3.66
CA LEU A 188 -8.40 15.56 3.23
C LEU A 188 -7.35 16.24 2.34
N GLN A 189 -7.75 17.17 1.46
CA GLN A 189 -6.84 17.93 0.61
C GLN A 189 -5.94 18.88 1.42
N GLU A 190 -6.48 19.47 2.49
CA GLU A 190 -5.75 20.39 3.37
C GLU A 190 -4.83 19.64 4.34
N SER A 191 -5.22 18.45 4.79
CA SER A 191 -4.44 17.65 5.75
C SER A 191 -3.32 16.85 5.10
N ARG A 192 -3.45 16.49 3.82
CA ARG A 192 -2.44 15.67 3.13
C ARG A 192 -1.21 16.49 2.76
N TRP A 193 -0.06 15.83 2.73
CA TRP A 193 1.15 16.44 2.19
C TRP A 193 1.02 16.65 0.67
N ALA A 194 1.71 17.67 0.15
CA ALA A 194 1.72 17.95 -1.27
C ALA A 194 2.22 16.72 -2.06
N PRO A 195 1.56 16.31 -3.17
CA PRO A 195 1.90 15.10 -3.93
C PRO A 195 3.17 15.32 -4.78
N THR A 196 4.30 15.55 -4.13
CA THR A 196 5.58 15.91 -4.77
C THR A 196 6.60 14.79 -4.66
N LEU A 197 7.64 14.84 -5.50
CA LEU A 197 8.79 13.93 -5.38
C LEU A 197 9.51 14.09 -4.04
N ALA A 198 9.53 15.30 -3.46
CA ALA A 198 10.10 15.55 -2.15
C ALA A 198 9.34 14.78 -1.06
N THR A 199 8.01 14.90 -1.05
CA THR A 199 7.13 14.14 -0.15
C THR A 199 7.30 12.63 -0.30
N HIS A 200 7.40 12.12 -1.53
CA HIS A 200 7.66 10.71 -1.77
C HIS A 200 9.03 10.26 -1.20
N ARG A 201 10.09 11.06 -1.42
CA ARG A 201 11.42 10.76 -0.87
C ARG A 201 11.42 10.75 0.66
N GLU A 202 10.79 11.74 1.28
CA GLU A 202 10.67 11.82 2.74
C GLU A 202 9.84 10.66 3.30
N HIS A 203 8.75 10.29 2.63
CA HIS A 203 7.96 9.12 2.99
C HIS A 203 8.81 7.84 2.97
N VAL A 204 9.58 7.60 1.91
CA VAL A 204 10.47 6.43 1.81
C VAL A 204 11.56 6.45 2.89
N GLN A 205 12.13 7.62 3.22
CA GLN A 205 13.09 7.75 4.31
C GLN A 205 12.46 7.43 5.68
N ASN A 206 11.23 7.90 5.92
CA ASN A 206 10.47 7.58 7.13
C ASN A 206 10.21 6.07 7.25
N LEU A 207 9.87 5.39 6.14
CA LEU A 207 9.72 3.93 6.13
C LEU A 207 11.04 3.23 6.48
N LYS A 208 12.16 3.65 5.89
CA LYS A 208 13.48 3.07 6.19
C LYS A 208 13.86 3.23 7.66
N ARG A 209 13.68 4.43 8.22
CA ARG A 209 13.92 4.71 9.65
C ARG A 209 13.00 3.87 10.55
N ARG A 210 11.75 3.65 10.14
CA ARG A 210 10.79 2.82 10.88
C ARG A 210 11.09 1.32 10.78
N SER A 211 11.76 0.86 9.73
CA SER A 211 12.23 -0.53 9.64
C SER A 211 13.58 -0.74 10.32
N ASP A 212 14.33 0.32 10.63
CA ASP A 212 15.64 0.24 11.25
C ASP A 212 15.50 -0.13 12.74
N PRO A 213 16.02 -1.29 13.19
CA PRO A 213 15.98 -1.69 14.58
C PRO A 213 16.87 -0.85 15.49
N THR A 214 17.81 -0.08 14.93
CA THR A 214 18.75 0.78 15.68
C THR A 214 18.27 2.23 15.83
N ALA A 215 17.24 2.62 15.06
CA ALA A 215 16.69 3.97 15.12
C ALA A 215 15.97 4.24 16.46
N GLU A 216 16.24 5.41 17.04
CA GLU A 216 15.53 5.89 18.23
C GLU A 216 14.03 6.09 17.94
N ARG A 217 13.18 5.60 18.84
CA ARG A 217 11.72 5.69 18.72
C ARG A 217 11.11 6.17 20.02
N LYS A 218 10.16 7.11 19.93
CA LYS A 218 9.37 7.56 21.07
C LYS A 218 8.06 6.79 21.16
N CYS A 219 7.60 6.57 22.38
CA CYS A 219 6.34 5.90 22.65
C CYS A 219 5.19 6.85 22.31
N PRO A 220 4.23 6.45 21.46
CA PRO A 220 3.12 7.32 21.08
C PRO A 220 2.16 7.62 22.24
N LYS A 221 2.22 6.87 23.33
CA LYS A 221 1.34 7.05 24.50
C LYS A 221 1.90 8.00 25.56
N CYS A 222 3.22 7.99 25.79
CA CYS A 222 3.82 8.73 26.91
C CYS A 222 5.11 9.47 26.56
N GLY A 223 5.55 9.45 25.30
CA GLY A 223 6.76 10.14 24.83
C GLY A 223 8.09 9.49 25.22
N SER A 224 8.11 8.57 26.20
CA SER A 224 9.32 7.83 26.60
C SER A 224 9.88 6.96 25.47
N LEU A 225 11.16 6.61 25.50
CA LEU A 225 11.77 5.77 24.46
C LEU A 225 11.14 4.37 24.37
N LEU A 226 11.03 3.84 23.16
CA LEU A 226 10.79 2.42 22.91
C LEU A 226 12.14 1.69 22.87
N VAL A 227 12.21 0.53 23.53
CA VAL A 227 13.40 -0.34 23.57
C VAL A 227 13.04 -1.73 23.08
N ILE A 228 13.97 -2.42 22.42
CA ILE A 228 13.76 -3.81 21.99
C ILE A 228 13.75 -4.71 23.22
N ARG A 229 12.70 -5.51 23.36
CA ARG A 229 12.52 -6.53 24.39
C ARG A 229 12.26 -7.88 23.74
N THR A 230 12.67 -8.94 24.43
CA THR A 230 12.47 -10.32 23.98
C THR A 230 11.40 -11.00 24.84
N VAL A 231 10.46 -11.69 24.20
CA VAL A 231 9.48 -12.53 24.90
C VAL A 231 10.21 -13.67 25.60
N LYS A 232 10.07 -13.77 26.92
CA LYS A 232 10.83 -14.71 27.74
C LYS A 232 10.27 -16.14 27.74
N SER A 233 8.98 -16.34 27.51
CA SER A 233 8.32 -17.64 27.64
C SER A 233 7.08 -17.78 26.74
N GLY A 234 6.61 -19.02 26.57
CA GLY A 234 5.44 -19.39 25.77
C GLY A 234 5.73 -19.64 24.29
N ALA A 235 4.68 -19.85 23.49
CA ALA A 235 4.79 -20.18 22.06
C ALA A 235 5.51 -19.12 21.19
N LYS A 236 5.72 -17.92 21.75
CA LYS A 236 6.42 -16.80 21.11
C LYS A 236 7.76 -16.48 21.77
N ALA A 237 8.27 -17.35 22.64
CA ALA A 237 9.57 -17.17 23.29
C ALA A 237 10.67 -16.91 22.25
N GLY A 238 11.55 -15.96 22.55
CA GLY A 238 12.60 -15.51 21.62
C GLY A 238 12.17 -14.45 20.60
N GLN A 239 10.86 -14.19 20.42
CA GLN A 239 10.43 -13.08 19.55
C GLN A 239 10.76 -11.72 20.17
N GLN A 240 11.27 -10.81 19.33
CA GLN A 240 11.57 -9.44 19.72
C GLN A 240 10.41 -8.51 19.40
N PHE A 241 10.24 -7.49 20.23
CA PHE A 241 9.25 -6.42 20.05
C PHE A 241 9.74 -5.12 20.67
N TRP A 242 9.21 -3.99 20.21
CA TRP A 242 9.42 -2.70 20.85
C TRP A 242 8.52 -2.57 22.08
N GLY A 243 9.10 -2.31 23.24
CA GLY A 243 8.37 -2.04 24.48
C GLY A 243 8.73 -0.68 25.05
N CYS A 244 7.75 0.03 25.62
CA CYS A 244 8.02 1.32 26.29
C CYS A 244 9.03 1.16 27.44
N SER A 245 10.02 2.05 27.50
CA SER A 245 10.99 2.11 28.60
C SER A 245 10.31 2.45 29.93
N GLY A 246 9.19 3.18 29.90
CA GLY A 246 8.36 3.50 31.07
C GLY A 246 7.51 2.35 31.64
N PHE A 247 7.71 1.11 31.20
CA PHE A 247 7.08 -0.07 31.82
C PHE A 247 7.50 -0.19 33.30
N PRO A 248 6.57 -0.49 34.25
CA PRO A 248 5.20 -0.97 34.04
C PRO A 248 4.13 0.11 33.88
N LYS A 249 4.46 1.40 34.09
CA LYS A 249 3.51 2.52 34.02
C LYS A 249 2.94 2.71 32.62
N CYS A 250 3.75 2.47 31.59
CA CYS A 250 3.31 2.42 30.20
C CYS A 250 3.57 1.03 29.60
N ARG A 251 2.49 0.34 29.21
CA ARG A 251 2.53 -1.03 28.64
C ARG A 251 2.46 -1.06 27.11
N THR A 252 2.71 0.06 26.45
CA THR A 252 2.70 0.13 24.98
C THR A 252 3.76 -0.78 24.40
N VAL A 253 3.35 -1.60 23.43
CA VAL A 253 4.22 -2.48 22.65
C VAL A 253 3.97 -2.27 21.16
N GLN A 254 5.00 -2.43 20.33
CA GLN A 254 4.90 -2.46 18.88
C GLN A 254 5.68 -3.67 18.35
N SER A 255 5.20 -4.28 17.26
CA SER A 255 5.98 -5.31 16.56
C SER A 255 7.28 -4.71 16.05
N LEU A 256 8.38 -5.45 16.16
CA LEU A 256 9.62 -5.13 15.46
C LEU A 256 9.39 -5.13 13.95
#